data_AF-A2SDL6-F1
#
_entry.id   AF-A2SDL6-F1
#
_cell.length_a   1.000
_cell.length_b   1.000
_cell.length_c   1.000
_cell.angle_alpha   90.00
_cell.angle_beta   90.00
_cell.angle_gamma   90.00
#
_symmetry.space_group_name_H-M   'P 1'
#
loop_
_entity.id
_entity.type
_entity.pdbx_description
1 polymer ?
#
loop_
_entity_poly.entity_id
_entity_poly.type
_entity_poly.pdbx_seq_one_letter_code
_entity_poly.pdbx_strand_id
1 'polypeptide(L)'
;MSNVSRQTMRIIISQLYAFLALAAAASGVHAAPANKCVINGSVTYQQSPCPSTQPRKDPTLEELNAAERARRAAAASSAAAETPRTASSAPAAVSSSFRCDGRKYCSQMSSCTEAKYFLANCPGVKMDGDNDGIPCEEQWCRP
;
A
#
# COMPACT_ATOMS: atom_id res chain seq x y z
N MET A 1 -6.78 66.26 35.90
CA MET A 1 -6.79 65.81 34.49
C MET A 1 -6.16 64.43 34.22
N SER A 2 -5.72 63.68 35.25
CA SER A 2 -4.91 62.45 35.04
C SER A 2 -5.71 61.13 34.94
N ASN A 3 -7.01 61.13 35.27
CA ASN A 3 -7.84 59.91 35.29
C ASN A 3 -8.55 59.67 33.95
N VAL A 4 -9.04 60.75 33.32
CA VAL A 4 -9.70 60.72 32.01
C VAL A 4 -8.73 60.24 30.91
N SER A 5 -7.49 60.72 30.91
CA SER A 5 -6.48 60.35 29.90
C SER A 5 -6.10 58.85 29.97
N ARG A 6 -6.04 58.28 31.19
CA ARG A 6 -5.79 56.84 31.39
C ARG A 6 -6.97 55.98 30.96
N GLN A 7 -8.19 56.47 31.14
CA GLN A 7 -9.40 55.76 30.72
C GLN A 7 -9.55 55.75 29.20
N THR A 8 -9.28 56.88 28.53
CA THR A 8 -9.27 56.97 27.07
C THR A 8 -8.19 56.07 26.46
N MET A 9 -6.99 56.02 27.05
CA MET A 9 -5.90 55.15 26.59
C MET A 9 -6.25 53.66 26.69
N ARG A 10 -6.92 53.23 27.77
CA ARG A 10 -7.39 51.84 27.92
C ARG A 10 -8.43 51.44 26.89
N ILE A 11 -9.36 52.36 26.57
CA ILE A 11 -10.40 52.10 25.57
C ILE A 11 -9.76 51.96 24.18
N ILE A 12 -8.83 52.84 23.80
CA ILE A 12 -8.15 52.77 22.50
C ILE A 12 -7.34 51.47 22.37
N ILE A 13 -6.61 51.08 23.43
CA ILE A 13 -5.84 49.83 23.45
C ILE A 13 -6.77 48.62 23.29
N SER A 14 -7.90 48.59 24.00
CA SER A 14 -8.87 47.50 23.89
C SER A 14 -9.49 47.40 22.49
N GLN A 15 -9.79 48.54 21.86
CA GLN A 15 -10.31 48.56 20.49
C GLN A 15 -9.24 48.11 19.48
N LEU A 16 -7.98 48.53 19.64
CA LEU A 16 -6.87 48.05 18.82
C LEU A 16 -6.68 46.54 18.92
N TYR A 17 -6.76 45.96 20.13
CA TYR A 17 -6.72 44.51 20.31
C TYR A 17 -7.91 43.79 19.66
N ALA A 18 -9.11 44.36 19.73
CA ALA A 18 -10.28 43.79 19.07
C ALA A 18 -10.15 43.78 17.54
N PHE A 19 -9.61 44.87 16.95
CA PHE A 19 -9.32 44.93 15.52
C PHE A 19 -8.17 43.99 15.11
N LEU A 20 -7.13 43.88 15.94
CA LEU A 20 -6.01 42.95 15.69
C LEU A 20 -6.47 41.48 15.75
N ALA A 21 -7.38 41.15 16.67
CA ALA A 21 -7.96 39.82 16.80
C ALA A 21 -8.86 39.46 15.60
N LEU A 22 -9.60 40.43 15.05
CA LEU A 22 -10.46 40.21 13.88
C LEU A 22 -9.65 39.93 12.59
N ALA A 23 -8.46 40.50 12.47
CA ALA A 23 -7.58 40.28 11.32
C ALA A 23 -6.96 38.86 11.26
N ALA A 24 -6.89 38.15 12.39
CA ALA A 24 -6.25 36.83 12.47
C ALA A 24 -7.14 35.68 11.96
N ALA A 25 -8.42 35.91 11.67
CA ALA A 25 -9.38 34.85 11.34
C ALA A 25 -9.50 34.50 9.84
N ALA A 26 -8.81 35.21 8.93
CA ALA A 26 -9.12 35.15 7.50
C ALA A 26 -8.13 34.37 6.60
N SER A 27 -7.17 33.61 7.16
CA SER A 27 -6.13 32.94 6.34
C SER A 27 -6.18 31.41 6.45
N GLY A 28 -7.29 30.82 6.00
CA GLY A 28 -7.45 29.36 5.89
C GLY A 28 -7.50 28.88 4.45
N VAL A 29 -6.56 29.29 3.59
CA VAL A 29 -6.48 28.77 2.20
C VAL A 29 -5.92 27.36 2.24
N HIS A 30 -6.79 26.36 2.38
CA HIS A 30 -6.40 24.96 2.27
C HIS A 30 -6.03 24.68 0.80
N ALA A 31 -4.81 24.17 0.58
CA ALA A 31 -4.39 23.64 -0.71
C ALA A 31 -5.18 22.36 -0.99
N ALA A 32 -6.30 22.48 -1.70
CA ALA A 32 -7.09 21.34 -2.17
C ALA A 32 -6.29 20.55 -3.22
N PRO A 33 -6.30 19.22 -3.20
CA PRO A 33 -5.65 18.41 -4.22
C PRO A 33 -6.32 18.65 -5.59
N ALA A 34 -5.53 19.03 -6.60
CA ALA A 34 -6.01 19.20 -7.96
C ALA A 34 -6.05 17.85 -8.70
N ASN A 35 -7.16 17.58 -9.38
CA ASN A 35 -7.34 16.42 -10.26
C ASN A 35 -6.67 16.67 -11.61
N LYS A 36 -5.86 15.72 -12.07
CA LYS A 36 -5.31 15.72 -13.43
C LYS A 36 -6.37 15.20 -14.40
N CYS A 37 -6.82 16.05 -15.31
CA CYS A 37 -7.82 15.72 -16.32
C CYS A 37 -7.18 15.69 -17.71
N VAL A 38 -7.66 14.79 -18.57
CA VAL A 38 -7.32 14.78 -19.99
C VAL A 38 -8.59 15.16 -20.74
N ILE A 39 -8.58 16.28 -21.47
CA ILE A 39 -9.74 16.77 -22.24
C ILE A 39 -9.27 16.97 -23.66
N ASN A 40 -9.85 16.25 -24.63
CA ASN A 40 -9.44 16.29 -26.05
C ASN A 40 -7.93 16.11 -26.27
N GLY A 41 -7.27 15.27 -25.46
CA GLY A 41 -5.82 15.03 -25.52
C GLY A 41 -4.95 16.07 -24.81
N SER A 42 -5.52 17.18 -24.32
CA SER A 42 -4.81 18.17 -23.51
C SER A 42 -4.89 17.82 -22.02
N VAL A 43 -3.75 17.90 -21.33
CA VAL A 43 -3.67 17.70 -19.88
C VAL A 43 -4.01 19.01 -19.17
N THR A 44 -5.03 19.00 -18.32
CA THR A 44 -5.42 20.13 -17.47
C THR A 44 -5.49 19.70 -16.01
N TYR A 45 -5.36 20.65 -15.08
CA TYR A 45 -5.48 20.40 -13.64
C TYR A 45 -6.65 21.20 -13.10
N GLN A 46 -7.58 20.52 -12.44
CA GLN A 46 -8.83 21.12 -11.95
C GLN A 46 -9.10 20.69 -10.53
N GLN A 47 -9.60 21.59 -9.69
CA GLN A 47 -10.00 21.24 -8.32
C GLN A 47 -11.32 20.45 -8.28
N SER A 48 -12.13 20.54 -9.34
CA SER A 48 -13.37 19.78 -9.50
C SER A 48 -13.12 18.37 -10.04
N PRO A 49 -14.00 17.40 -9.78
CA PRO A 49 -13.98 16.11 -10.47
C PRO A 49 -13.97 16.31 -11.99
N CYS A 50 -13.13 15.56 -12.70
CA CYS A 50 -13.01 15.70 -14.15
C CYS A 50 -14.37 15.42 -14.82
N PRO A 51 -14.79 16.23 -15.81
CA PRO A 51 -16.01 15.97 -16.56
C PRO A 51 -15.89 14.60 -17.27
N SER A 52 -16.80 13.69 -16.95
CA SER A 52 -16.81 12.31 -17.48
C SER A 52 -17.38 12.24 -18.90
N THR A 53 -16.96 13.14 -19.80
CA THR A 53 -17.38 13.16 -21.21
C THR A 53 -16.47 12.31 -22.11
N GLN A 54 -15.42 11.71 -21.56
CA GLN A 54 -14.60 10.76 -22.32
C GLN A 54 -15.32 9.41 -22.35
N PRO A 55 -15.57 8.82 -23.54
CA PRO A 55 -15.91 7.42 -23.65
C PRO A 55 -14.78 6.64 -22.99
N ARG A 56 -15.06 5.96 -21.87
CA ARG A 56 -14.13 4.94 -21.39
C ARG A 56 -14.09 3.88 -22.48
N LYS A 57 -13.00 3.87 -23.24
CA LYS A 57 -12.75 2.80 -24.21
C LYS A 57 -12.36 1.60 -23.38
N ASP A 58 -13.37 0.83 -22.98
CA ASP A 58 -13.13 -0.44 -22.31
C ASP A 58 -12.34 -1.32 -23.29
N PRO A 59 -11.16 -1.80 -22.89
CA PRO A 59 -10.33 -2.61 -23.76
C PRO A 59 -11.06 -3.90 -24.11
N THR A 60 -10.94 -4.31 -25.37
CA THR A 60 -11.46 -5.62 -25.80
C THR A 60 -10.73 -6.75 -25.09
N LEU A 61 -11.38 -7.93 -25.02
CA LEU A 61 -10.75 -9.14 -24.49
C LEU A 61 -9.44 -9.47 -25.23
N GLU A 62 -9.38 -9.14 -26.53
CA GLU A 62 -8.20 -9.35 -27.36
C GLU A 62 -7.05 -8.39 -26.99
N GLU A 63 -7.35 -7.11 -26.77
CA GLU A 63 -6.37 -6.14 -26.26
C GLU A 63 -5.85 -6.52 -24.87
N LEU A 64 -6.72 -7.02 -23.99
CA LEU A 64 -6.35 -7.50 -22.65
C LEU A 64 -5.41 -8.71 -22.73
N ASN A 65 -5.75 -9.70 -23.57
CA ASN A 65 -4.92 -10.88 -23.77
C ASN A 65 -3.57 -10.54 -24.42
N ALA A 66 -3.55 -9.60 -25.37
CA ALA A 66 -2.31 -9.13 -26.00
C ALA A 66 -1.40 -8.41 -24.98
N ALA A 67 -1.96 -7.58 -24.11
CA ALA A 67 -1.21 -6.89 -23.07
C ALA A 67 -0.60 -7.86 -22.04
N GLU A 68 -1.35 -8.89 -21.63
CA GLU A 68 -0.84 -9.93 -20.73
C GLU A 68 0.30 -10.72 -21.37
N ARG A 69 0.16 -11.10 -22.65
CA ARG A 69 1.24 -11.76 -23.41
C ARG A 69 2.49 -10.90 -23.49
N ALA A 70 2.34 -9.59 -23.76
CA ALA A 70 3.45 -8.65 -23.80
C ALA A 70 4.15 -8.52 -22.45
N ARG A 71 3.40 -8.44 -21.34
CA ARG A 71 3.95 -8.42 -19.98
C ARG A 71 4.76 -9.68 -19.66
N ARG A 72 4.24 -10.85 -20.03
CA ARG A 72 4.95 -12.13 -19.84
C ARG A 72 6.24 -12.22 -20.67
N ALA A 73 6.20 -11.75 -21.91
CA ALA A 73 7.40 -11.72 -22.77
C ALA A 73 8.47 -10.78 -22.23
N ALA A 74 8.08 -9.61 -21.71
CA ALA A 74 8.99 -8.68 -21.06
C ALA A 74 9.60 -9.29 -19.78
N ALA A 75 8.77 -9.94 -18.95
CA ALA A 75 9.25 -10.62 -17.74
C ALA A 75 10.22 -11.78 -18.06
N ALA A 76 9.94 -12.56 -19.10
CA ALA A 76 10.82 -13.64 -19.56
C ALA A 76 12.16 -13.09 -20.09
N SER A 77 12.13 -11.94 -20.77
CA SER A 77 13.35 -11.28 -21.26
C SER A 77 14.20 -10.72 -20.11
N SER A 78 13.56 -10.19 -19.06
CA SER A 78 14.25 -9.74 -17.85
C SER A 78 14.80 -10.91 -17.01
N ALA A 79 14.11 -12.05 -16.98
CA ALA A 79 14.57 -13.25 -16.28
C ALA A 79 15.77 -13.93 -16.98
N ALA A 80 15.85 -13.85 -18.31
CA ALA A 80 16.98 -14.37 -19.09
C ALA A 80 18.25 -13.51 -18.98
N ALA A 81 18.13 -12.24 -18.54
CA ALA A 81 19.26 -11.35 -18.30
C ALA A 81 19.88 -11.49 -16.90
N GLU A 82 19.24 -12.23 -15.99
CA GLU A 82 19.84 -12.56 -14.69
C GLU A 82 20.77 -13.78 -14.85
N THR A 83 22.07 -13.50 -14.92
CA THR A 83 23.15 -14.50 -14.92
C THR A 83 22.87 -15.58 -13.85
N PRO A 84 22.94 -16.88 -14.17
CA PRO A 84 22.70 -17.92 -13.19
C PRO A 84 23.80 -17.83 -12.14
N ARG A 85 23.46 -17.34 -10.94
CA ARG A 85 24.34 -17.40 -9.78
C ARG A 85 24.52 -18.88 -9.46
N THR A 86 25.74 -19.35 -9.65
CA THR A 86 26.24 -20.67 -9.31
C THR A 86 25.64 -21.15 -8.00
N ALA A 87 25.09 -22.36 -8.04
CA ALA A 87 24.55 -23.08 -6.91
C ALA A 87 25.55 -23.06 -5.74
N SER A 88 25.22 -22.28 -4.72
CA SER A 88 25.68 -22.53 -3.36
C SER A 88 24.55 -23.26 -2.67
N SER A 89 24.82 -24.47 -2.20
CA SER A 89 23.92 -25.35 -1.45
C SER A 89 23.57 -24.76 -0.08
N ALA A 90 22.92 -23.61 -0.08
CA ALA A 90 22.17 -23.09 1.05
C ALA A 90 20.69 -23.26 0.67
N PRO A 91 19.82 -23.77 1.56
CA PRO A 91 18.41 -23.90 1.24
C PRO A 91 17.92 -22.50 0.87
N ALA A 92 17.57 -22.33 -0.40
CA ALA A 92 16.94 -21.13 -0.89
C ALA A 92 15.66 -20.98 -0.06
N ALA A 93 15.70 -20.10 0.93
CA ALA A 93 14.52 -19.56 1.54
C ALA A 93 13.86 -18.73 0.44
N VAL A 94 13.14 -19.42 -0.46
CA VAL A 94 12.04 -18.83 -1.20
C VAL A 94 11.24 -18.09 -0.15
N SER A 95 11.29 -16.76 -0.20
CA SER A 95 10.50 -15.89 0.64
C SER A 95 9.05 -15.95 0.17
N SER A 96 8.47 -17.15 0.14
CA SER A 96 7.05 -17.37 0.03
C SER A 96 6.45 -16.78 1.29
N SER A 97 5.69 -15.69 1.13
CA SER A 97 4.99 -15.01 2.21
C SER A 97 3.85 -15.89 2.69
N PHE A 98 4.17 -16.92 3.47
CA PHE A 98 3.19 -17.78 4.12
C PHE A 98 2.41 -16.96 5.14
N ARG A 99 1.12 -17.26 5.29
CA ARG A 99 0.21 -16.59 6.21
C ARG A 99 -0.68 -17.64 6.85
N CYS A 100 -1.01 -17.44 8.12
CA CYS A 100 -1.96 -18.28 8.81
C CYS A 100 -3.36 -18.01 8.24
N ASP A 101 -3.86 -18.97 7.48
CA ASP A 101 -5.15 -18.94 6.77
C ASP A 101 -6.14 -19.97 7.34
N GLY A 102 -5.82 -20.56 8.48
CA GLY A 102 -6.64 -21.55 9.17
C GLY A 102 -6.35 -23.00 8.77
N ARG A 103 -5.37 -23.25 7.89
CA ARG A 103 -4.91 -24.61 7.60
C ARG A 103 -4.21 -25.25 8.79
N LYS A 104 -4.44 -26.55 8.97
CA LYS A 104 -3.99 -27.29 10.16
C LYS A 104 -3.33 -28.63 9.89
N TYR A 105 -3.57 -29.26 8.74
CA TYR A 105 -3.14 -30.62 8.45
C TYR A 105 -2.19 -30.67 7.25
N CYS A 106 -1.41 -31.75 7.17
CA CYS A 106 -0.38 -31.93 6.15
C CYS A 106 -0.88 -31.96 4.72
N SER A 107 -2.07 -32.53 4.48
CA SER A 107 -2.68 -32.56 3.14
C SER A 107 -3.01 -31.18 2.56
N GLN A 108 -2.97 -30.13 3.40
CA GLN A 108 -3.25 -28.76 3.02
C GLN A 108 -1.97 -27.96 2.75
N MET A 109 -0.80 -28.50 3.11
CA MET A 109 0.50 -27.90 2.82
C MET A 109 0.98 -28.32 1.43
N SER A 110 1.96 -27.60 0.89
CA SER A 110 2.55 -27.88 -0.42
C SER A 110 4.05 -28.14 -0.37
N SER A 111 4.69 -27.92 0.78
CA SER A 111 6.12 -28.09 0.96
C SER A 111 6.52 -28.22 2.43
N CYS A 112 7.71 -28.77 2.68
CA CYS A 112 8.26 -28.88 4.04
C CYS A 112 8.52 -27.51 4.66
N THR A 113 9.02 -26.55 3.87
CA THR A 113 9.27 -25.17 4.33
C THR A 113 7.98 -24.49 4.77
N GLU A 114 6.89 -24.69 4.04
CA GLU A 114 5.56 -24.19 4.42
C GLU A 114 5.06 -24.85 5.70
N ALA A 115 5.14 -26.18 5.79
CA ALA A 115 4.73 -26.91 6.99
C ALA A 115 5.50 -26.45 8.24
N LYS A 116 6.82 -26.26 8.12
CA LYS A 116 7.67 -25.71 9.19
C LYS A 116 7.27 -24.28 9.57
N TYR A 117 6.92 -23.45 8.60
CA TYR A 117 6.39 -22.10 8.89
C TYR A 117 5.09 -22.18 9.69
N PHE A 118 4.14 -23.02 9.27
CA PHE A 118 2.86 -23.17 9.96
C PHE A 118 3.02 -23.72 11.38
N LEU A 119 3.93 -24.70 11.58
CA LEU A 119 4.26 -25.23 12.91
C LEU A 119 4.78 -24.13 13.85
N ALA A 120 5.66 -23.27 13.36
CA ALA A 120 6.29 -22.23 14.17
C ALA A 120 5.46 -20.95 14.34
N ASN A 121 4.56 -20.63 13.40
CA ASN A 121 3.92 -19.31 13.33
C ASN A 121 2.39 -19.33 13.46
N CYS A 122 1.74 -20.49 13.26
CA CYS A 122 0.29 -20.56 13.19
C CYS A 122 -0.33 -21.34 14.36
N PRO A 123 -1.37 -20.80 15.03
CA PRO A 123 -1.99 -21.45 16.17
C PRO A 123 -2.85 -22.64 15.76
N GLY A 124 -2.84 -23.69 16.58
CA GLY A 124 -3.78 -24.82 16.48
C GLY A 124 -3.55 -25.74 15.28
N VAL A 125 -2.33 -25.75 14.74
CA VAL A 125 -1.87 -26.71 13.74
C VAL A 125 -1.75 -28.12 14.32
N LYS A 126 -1.98 -29.13 13.49
CA LYS A 126 -2.02 -30.56 13.83
C LYS A 126 -1.26 -31.36 12.77
N MET A 127 0.04 -31.10 12.67
CA MET A 127 0.91 -31.62 11.61
C MET A 127 2.22 -32.25 12.11
N ASP A 128 2.56 -32.01 13.38
CA ASP A 128 3.66 -32.62 14.10
C ASP A 128 3.03 -33.52 15.18
N GLY A 129 2.99 -34.83 14.91
CA GLY A 129 2.21 -35.79 15.69
C GLY A 129 2.97 -36.30 16.91
N ASP A 130 4.28 -36.47 16.76
CA ASP A 130 5.23 -36.94 17.76
C ASP A 130 5.97 -35.80 18.46
N ASN A 131 5.80 -34.55 18.01
CA ASN A 131 6.33 -33.33 18.61
C ASN A 131 7.86 -33.25 18.57
N ASP A 132 8.45 -33.78 17.50
CA ASP A 132 9.89 -33.76 17.26
C ASP A 132 10.35 -32.45 16.55
N GLY A 133 9.40 -31.62 16.12
CA GLY A 133 9.64 -30.37 15.40
C GLY A 133 9.71 -30.53 13.88
N ILE A 134 9.45 -31.72 13.35
CA ILE A 134 9.42 -32.05 11.92
C ILE A 134 7.97 -32.32 11.50
N PRO A 135 7.25 -31.31 10.99
CA PRO A 135 5.87 -31.50 10.58
C PRO A 135 5.79 -32.28 9.27
N CYS A 136 4.76 -33.11 9.10
CA CYS A 136 4.43 -33.76 7.83
C CYS A 136 5.51 -34.67 7.24
N GLU A 137 6.14 -35.51 8.07
CA GLU A 137 7.22 -36.40 7.67
C GLU A 137 6.87 -37.35 6.51
N GLU A 138 5.61 -37.79 6.47
CA GLU A 138 5.12 -38.74 5.47
C GLU A 138 4.91 -38.11 4.07
N GLN A 139 4.72 -36.79 3.99
CA GLN A 139 4.31 -36.11 2.74
C GLN A 139 5.36 -35.12 2.24
N TRP A 140 5.84 -34.25 3.14
CA TRP A 140 6.62 -33.07 2.76
C TRP A 140 8.02 -33.09 3.36
N CYS A 141 8.15 -33.37 4.66
CA CYS A 141 9.41 -33.31 5.38
C CYS A 141 10.02 -34.70 5.56
N ARG A 142 10.48 -35.32 4.47
CA ARG A 142 11.17 -36.61 4.57
C ARG A 142 12.52 -36.41 5.30
N PRO A 143 12.83 -37.22 6.34
CA PRO A 143 14.12 -37.18 7.03
C PRO A 143 15.29 -37.62 6.15
#